data_AF-A0A3P7KTE1-F1
#
_entry.id   AF-A0A3P7KTE1-F1
#
_cell.length_a   1.000
_cell.length_b   1.000
_cell.length_c   1.000
_cell.angle_alpha   90.00
_cell.angle_beta   90.00
_cell.angle_gamma   90.00
#
_symmetry.space_group_name_H-M   'P 1'
#
loop_
_entity.id
_entity.type
_entity.pdbx_description
1 polymer ?
#
loop_
_entity_poly.entity_id
_entity_poly.type
_entity_poly.pdbx_seq_one_letter_code
_entity_poly.pdbx_strand_id
1 'polypeptide(L)'
;MSYTCNKCNSSNAKWHCTTCDDFDLCETCRESVPHEHPMEQIKPLIGAESGDSSGSNRFESIQRCILSLVHACQCRDANCRRVSCHKMKRVVQHTKLCKKRVNASCPVCKQLIALCCYHAKHCNRDSCSV
;
A
#
# COMPACT_ATOMS: atom_id res chain seq x y z
N MET A 1 3.74 -16.64 2.32
CA MET A 1 4.75 -15.60 2.08
C MET A 1 5.78 -15.68 3.20
N SER A 2 7.06 -15.78 2.87
CA SER A 2 8.16 -15.76 3.84
C SER A 2 8.53 -14.31 4.14
N TYR A 3 8.35 -13.86 5.39
CA TYR A 3 8.80 -12.54 5.81
C TYR A 3 10.29 -12.61 6.17
N THR A 4 11.10 -11.77 5.54
CA THR A 4 12.56 -11.72 5.73
C THR A 4 12.97 -10.39 6.30
N CYS A 5 13.75 -10.40 7.37
CA CYS A 5 14.30 -9.21 7.98
C CYS A 5 15.25 -8.52 6.99
N ASN A 6 14.95 -7.28 6.61
CA ASN A 6 15.75 -6.50 5.66
C ASN A 6 17.15 -6.14 6.20
N LYS A 7 17.37 -6.25 7.52
CA LYS A 7 18.65 -5.92 8.14
C LYS A 7 19.60 -7.11 8.27
N CYS A 8 19.09 -8.28 8.67
CA CYS A 8 19.90 -9.48 8.89
C CYS A 8 19.56 -10.64 7.94
N ASN A 9 18.72 -10.39 6.94
CA ASN A 9 18.23 -11.35 5.95
C ASN A 9 17.69 -12.67 6.57
N SER A 10 17.23 -12.61 7.81
CA SER A 10 16.71 -13.76 8.55
C SER A 10 15.22 -13.94 8.28
N SER A 11 14.76 -15.18 8.13
CA SER A 11 13.36 -15.53 7.85
C SER A 11 12.41 -15.39 9.05
N ASN A 12 12.76 -14.55 10.02
CA ASN A 12 12.07 -14.33 11.29
C ASN A 12 11.61 -12.87 11.46
N ALA A 13 11.33 -12.19 10.34
CA ALA A 13 10.74 -10.85 10.40
C ALA A 13 9.40 -10.92 11.15
N LYS A 14 9.33 -10.17 12.25
CA LYS A 14 8.17 -10.06 13.13
C LYS A 14 7.58 -8.65 13.12
N TRP A 15 8.28 -7.68 12.53
CA TRP A 15 7.90 -6.27 12.55
C TRP A 15 7.88 -5.75 11.13
N HIS A 16 6.80 -5.11 10.74
CA HIS A 16 6.58 -4.52 9.42
C HIS A 16 6.41 -3.02 9.59
N CYS A 17 7.17 -2.24 8.85
CA CYS A 17 6.92 -0.81 8.79
C CYS A 17 5.75 -0.49 7.86
N THR A 18 4.69 0.09 8.40
CA THR A 18 3.49 0.49 7.64
C THR A 18 3.72 1.69 6.72
N THR A 19 4.83 2.40 6.92
CA THR A 19 5.17 3.63 6.18
C THR A 19 6.20 3.37 5.07
N CYS A 20 7.06 2.37 5.24
CA CYS A 20 8.09 1.99 4.27
C CYS A 20 7.63 0.81 3.41
N ASP A 21 7.90 0.86 2.11
CA ASP A 21 7.61 -0.23 1.16
C ASP A 21 8.55 -1.41 1.48
N ASP A 22 7.99 -2.56 1.86
CA ASP A 22 8.73 -3.82 2.07
C ASP A 22 9.77 -3.82 3.20
N PHE A 23 9.65 -2.92 4.19
CA PHE A 23 10.62 -2.85 5.28
C PHE A 23 10.19 -3.67 6.49
N ASP A 24 10.68 -4.90 6.53
CA ASP A 24 10.44 -5.82 7.63
C ASP A 24 11.70 -6.01 8.49
N LEU A 25 11.54 -6.05 9.82
CA LEU A 25 12.59 -6.31 10.78
C LEU A 25 12.22 -7.49 11.69
N CYS A 26 13.24 -8.21 12.14
CA CYS A 26 13.09 -9.13 13.27
C CYS A 26 13.05 -8.34 14.59
N GLU A 27 12.64 -9.00 15.66
CA GLU A 27 12.57 -8.43 17.01
C GLU A 27 13.90 -7.82 17.46
N THR A 28 15.00 -8.52 17.22
CA THR A 28 16.35 -8.07 17.55
C THR A 28 16.77 -6.83 16.74
N CYS A 29 16.45 -6.81 15.44
CA CYS A 29 16.80 -5.66 14.60
C CYS A 29 15.92 -4.45 14.86
N ARG A 30 14.68 -4.62 15.34
CA ARG A 30 13.81 -3.49 15.71
C ARG A 30 14.38 -2.71 16.91
N GLU A 31 14.91 -3.41 17.90
CA GLU A 31 15.45 -2.75 19.10
C GLU A 31 16.83 -2.13 18.84
N SER A 32 17.60 -2.74 17.94
CA SER A 32 18.94 -2.28 17.57
C SER A 32 18.96 -1.22 16.47
N VAL A 33 17.93 -1.17 15.60
CA VAL A 33 17.81 -0.19 14.53
C VAL A 33 16.81 0.90 14.94
N PRO A 34 17.26 2.14 15.19
CA PRO A 34 16.33 3.25 15.34
C PRO A 34 15.62 3.44 14.00
N HIS A 35 14.32 3.15 13.99
CA HIS A 35 13.46 3.39 12.83
C HIS A 35 12.41 4.43 13.20
N GLU A 36 12.39 5.55 12.48
CA GLU A 36 11.57 6.73 12.79
C GLU A 36 10.07 6.55 12.49
N HIS A 37 9.66 5.38 11.99
CA HIS A 37 8.27 5.09 11.68
C HIS A 37 7.65 4.04 12.60
N PRO A 38 6.34 4.12 12.87
CA PRO A 38 5.63 3.10 13.63
C PRO A 38 5.61 1.77 12.87
N MET A 39 6.12 0.72 13.54
CA MET A 39 6.12 -0.65 13.04
C MET A 39 5.01 -1.47 13.70
N GLU A 40 4.35 -2.31 12.92
CA GLU A 40 3.34 -3.27 13.37
C GLU A 40 3.89 -4.69 13.43
N GLN A 41 3.38 -5.50 14.34
CA GLN A 41 3.84 -6.87 14.50
C GLN A 41 3.19 -7.79 13.46
N ILE A 42 4.01 -8.44 12.65
CA ILE A 42 3.60 -9.51 11.73
C ILE A 42 3.25 -10.73 12.59
N LYS A 43 1.95 -10.97 12.80
CA LYS A 43 1.45 -12.09 13.59
C LYS A 43 1.81 -13.41 12.88
N PRO A 44 2.59 -14.33 13.50
CA PRO A 44 2.91 -15.61 12.89
C PRO A 44 1.63 -16.42 12.73
N LEU A 45 1.30 -16.81 11.50
CA LEU A 45 0.23 -17.75 11.21
C LEU A 45 0.68 -19.16 11.62
N ILE A 46 0.70 -19.44 12.92
CA ILE A 46 0.82 -20.81 13.44
C ILE A 46 -0.21 -20.93 14.55
N GLY A 47 -1.25 -21.71 14.28
CA GLY A 47 -2.54 -21.63 14.96
C GLY A 47 -2.56 -22.09 16.40
N ALA A 48 -3.35 -21.40 17.21
CA ALA A 48 -4.46 -21.94 18.01
C ALA A 48 -5.17 -20.75 18.66
N GLU A 49 -6.50 -20.73 18.50
CA GLU A 49 -7.51 -20.02 19.28
C GLU A 49 -7.16 -18.72 20.02
N SER A 50 -7.76 -17.61 19.57
CA SER A 50 -8.72 -16.82 20.36
C SER A 50 -8.87 -15.41 19.78
N GLY A 51 -10.11 -15.08 19.39
CA GLY A 51 -10.60 -13.70 19.28
C GLY A 51 -10.19 -12.92 18.02
N ASP A 52 -11.18 -12.73 17.13
CA ASP A 52 -11.53 -11.44 16.50
C ASP A 52 -10.37 -10.64 15.83
N SER A 53 -10.22 -10.48 14.51
CA SER A 53 -11.20 -10.02 13.53
C SER A 53 -10.74 -10.44 12.12
N SER A 54 -11.27 -11.54 11.60
CA SER A 54 -10.95 -12.03 10.26
C SER A 54 -11.82 -11.30 9.22
N GLY A 55 -11.41 -10.09 8.84
CA GLY A 55 -12.10 -9.28 7.81
C GLY A 55 -11.32 -8.05 7.33
N SER A 56 -10.46 -7.46 8.18
CA SER A 56 -9.88 -6.12 7.93
C SER A 56 -8.69 -6.06 6.97
N ASN A 57 -7.91 -7.14 6.77
CA ASN A 57 -6.62 -7.04 6.07
C ASN A 57 -6.72 -6.69 4.57
N ARG A 58 -7.78 -7.16 3.87
CA ARG A 58 -8.01 -6.78 2.46
C ARG A 58 -8.54 -5.35 2.33
N PHE A 59 -9.42 -4.96 3.24
CA PHE A 59 -10.01 -3.62 3.26
C PHE A 59 -8.94 -2.55 3.51
N GLU A 60 -8.04 -2.78 4.47
CA GLU A 60 -6.95 -1.85 4.78
C GLU A 60 -5.96 -1.69 3.63
N SER A 61 -5.60 -2.77 2.94
CA SER A 61 -4.72 -2.71 1.78
C SER A 61 -5.33 -1.90 0.63
N ILE A 62 -6.63 -2.08 0.37
CA ILE A 62 -7.38 -1.30 -0.63
C ILE A 62 -7.44 0.18 -0.21
N GLN A 63 -7.73 0.44 1.07
CA GLN A 63 -7.77 1.80 1.61
C GLN A 63 -6.42 2.51 1.49
N ARG A 64 -5.31 1.81 1.76
CA ARG A 64 -3.95 2.33 1.63
C ARG A 64 -3.57 2.64 0.17
N CYS A 65 -4.03 1.82 -0.77
CA CYS A 65 -3.91 2.09 -2.21
C CYS A 65 -4.71 3.33 -2.62
N ILE A 66 -5.93 3.49 -2.12
CA ILE A 66 -6.78 4.65 -2.39
C ILE A 66 -6.15 5.92 -1.85
N LEU A 67 -5.66 5.91 -0.60
CA LEU A 67 -4.96 7.04 -0.01
C LEU A 67 -3.72 7.45 -0.83
N SER A 68 -2.95 6.46 -1.28
CA SER A 68 -1.79 6.70 -2.15
C SER A 68 -2.18 7.27 -3.51
N LEU A 69 -3.32 6.84 -4.07
CA LEU A 69 -3.85 7.35 -5.34
C LEU A 69 -4.34 8.80 -5.20
N VAL A 70 -5.14 9.10 -4.17
CA VAL A 70 -5.62 10.46 -3.85
C VAL A 70 -4.44 11.41 -3.68
N HIS A 71 -3.44 11.00 -2.91
CA HIS A 71 -2.22 11.78 -2.74
C HIS A 71 -1.51 12.00 -4.09
N ALA A 72 -1.29 10.96 -4.89
CA ALA A 72 -0.59 11.09 -6.17
C ALA A 72 -1.32 11.99 -7.17
N CYS A 73 -2.66 12.01 -7.17
CA CYS A 73 -3.46 12.91 -8.00
C CYS A 73 -3.36 14.38 -7.56
N GLN A 74 -3.17 14.65 -6.27
CA GLN A 74 -3.10 16.01 -5.71
C GLN A 74 -1.65 16.52 -5.53
N CYS A 75 -0.68 15.62 -5.46
CA CYS A 75 0.72 15.95 -5.19
C CYS A 75 1.40 16.57 -6.41
N ARG A 76 1.68 17.86 -6.35
CA ARG A 76 2.45 18.60 -7.38
C ARG A 76 3.97 18.55 -7.14
N ASP A 77 4.39 18.06 -5.99
CA ASP A 77 5.80 18.00 -5.62
C ASP A 77 6.54 16.93 -6.46
N ALA A 78 7.56 17.37 -7.19
CA ALA A 78 8.39 16.49 -8.03
C ALA A 78 9.35 15.64 -7.20
N ASN A 79 9.67 16.07 -5.97
CA ASN A 79 10.63 15.43 -5.06
C ASN A 79 9.94 14.69 -3.92
N CYS A 80 8.68 14.28 -4.10
CA CYS A 80 7.91 13.61 -3.06
C CYS A 80 8.66 12.35 -2.62
N ARG A 81 9.01 12.23 -1.33
CA ARG A 81 9.81 11.09 -0.86
C ARG A 81 9.05 9.76 -0.81
N ARG A 82 7.72 9.76 -1.03
CA ARG A 82 6.90 8.55 -1.00
C ARG A 82 7.04 7.76 -2.31
N VAL A 83 7.62 6.56 -2.24
CA VAL A 83 7.76 5.64 -3.38
C VAL A 83 6.40 5.28 -4.00
N SER A 84 5.37 5.10 -3.16
CA SER A 84 4.00 4.86 -3.62
C SER A 84 3.42 6.03 -4.44
N CYS A 85 3.78 7.27 -4.10
CA CYS A 85 3.41 8.46 -4.88
C CYS A 85 4.02 8.41 -6.27
N HIS A 86 5.32 8.09 -6.40
CA HIS A 86 5.97 7.92 -7.70
C HIS A 86 5.34 6.81 -8.54
N LYS A 87 5.09 5.63 -7.94
CA LYS A 87 4.41 4.50 -8.60
C LYS A 87 3.03 4.95 -9.11
N MET A 88 2.22 5.58 -8.27
CA MET A 88 0.88 6.04 -8.65
C MET A 88 0.90 7.19 -9.66
N LYS A 89 1.86 8.13 -9.59
CA LYS A 89 2.06 9.18 -10.61
C LYS A 89 2.33 8.59 -11.98
N ARG A 90 3.17 7.54 -12.07
CA ARG A 90 3.41 6.81 -13.33
C ARG A 90 2.14 6.14 -13.86
N VAL A 91 1.35 5.53 -12.97
CA VAL A 91 0.06 4.91 -13.34
C VAL A 91 -0.92 5.96 -13.86
N VAL A 92 -1.06 7.09 -13.17
CA VAL A 92 -1.93 8.21 -13.61
C VAL A 92 -1.47 8.78 -14.95
N GLN A 93 -0.16 8.97 -15.15
CA GLN A 93 0.39 9.43 -16.42
C GLN A 93 0.14 8.42 -17.54
N HIS A 94 0.30 7.12 -17.27
CA HIS A 94 -0.06 6.06 -18.20
C HIS A 94 -1.53 6.15 -18.60
N THR A 95 -2.46 6.28 -17.66
CA THR A 95 -3.90 6.34 -17.94
C THR A 95 -4.29 7.54 -18.81
N LYS A 96 -3.57 8.66 -18.72
CA LYS A 96 -3.77 9.84 -19.58
C LYS A 96 -3.35 9.58 -21.03
N LEU A 97 -2.31 8.80 -21.25
CA LEU A 97 -1.72 8.54 -22.57
C LEU A 97 -2.17 7.20 -23.19
N CYS A 98 -2.82 6.34 -22.41
CA CYS A 98 -3.15 4.98 -22.83
C CYS A 98 -4.38 4.95 -23.75
N LYS A 99 -4.14 4.79 -25.06
CA LYS A 99 -5.17 4.61 -26.09
C LYS A 99 -6.02 3.34 -25.90
N LYS A 100 -5.50 2.34 -25.19
CA LYS A 100 -6.20 1.08 -24.88
C LYS A 100 -7.17 1.21 -23.69
N ARG A 101 -7.22 2.37 -23.02
CA ARG A 101 -8.13 2.64 -21.90
C ARG A 101 -9.61 2.54 -22.31
N VAL A 102 -9.97 3.11 -23.46
CA VAL A 102 -11.36 3.15 -23.96
C VAL A 102 -11.94 1.77 -24.23
N ASN A 103 -11.09 0.79 -24.57
CA ASN A 103 -11.50 -0.59 -24.83
C ASN A 103 -11.31 -1.51 -23.62
N ALA A 104 -10.94 -0.97 -22.45
CA ALA A 104 -10.63 -1.71 -21.23
C ALA A 104 -9.62 -2.89 -21.40
N SER A 105 -8.86 -2.90 -22.49
CA SER A 105 -7.91 -3.98 -22.84
C SER A 105 -6.56 -3.82 -22.15
N CYS A 106 -6.35 -2.70 -21.46
CA CYS A 106 -5.16 -2.47 -20.64
C CYS A 106 -5.39 -2.93 -19.19
N PRO A 107 -4.63 -3.92 -18.68
CA PRO A 107 -4.80 -4.44 -17.32
C PRO A 107 -4.53 -3.39 -16.24
N VAL A 108 -3.57 -2.48 -16.47
CA VAL A 108 -3.24 -1.38 -15.54
C VAL A 108 -4.42 -0.41 -15.43
N CYS A 109 -4.99 0.01 -16.56
CA CYS A 109 -6.15 0.89 -16.56
C CYS A 109 -7.38 0.21 -15.94
N LYS A 110 -7.58 -1.09 -16.20
CA LYS A 110 -8.69 -1.85 -15.62
C LYS A 110 -8.63 -1.89 -14.09
N GLN A 111 -7.45 -2.15 -13.54
CA GLN A 111 -7.24 -2.14 -12.08
C GLN A 111 -7.45 -0.74 -11.49
N LEU A 112 -6.95 0.31 -12.15
CA LEU A 112 -7.14 1.68 -11.68
C LEU A 112 -8.63 2.08 -11.69
N ILE A 113 -9.36 1.76 -12.75
CA ILE A 113 -10.81 2.04 -12.84
C ILE A 113 -11.56 1.32 -11.72
N ALA A 114 -11.27 0.04 -11.47
CA ALA A 114 -11.90 -0.70 -10.38
C ALA A 114 -11.63 -0.05 -9.01
N LEU A 115 -10.40 0.42 -8.79
CA LEU A 115 -10.00 1.11 -7.56
C LEU A 115 -10.72 2.46 -7.41
N CYS A 116 -10.80 3.26 -8.49
CA CYS A 116 -11.57 4.51 -8.52
C CYS A 116 -13.06 4.28 -8.26
N CYS A 117 -13.66 3.25 -8.88
CA CYS A 117 -15.07 2.90 -8.66
C CYS A 117 -15.33 2.50 -7.21
N TYR A 118 -14.42 1.74 -6.59
CA TYR A 118 -14.52 1.43 -5.17
C TYR A 118 -14.42 2.69 -4.32
N HIS A 119 -13.47 3.58 -4.62
CA HIS A 119 -13.34 4.85 -3.91
C HIS A 119 -14.62 5.70 -4.00
N ALA A 120 -15.20 5.85 -5.19
CA ALA A 120 -16.42 6.63 -5.40
C ALA A 120 -17.62 6.11 -4.57
N LYS A 121 -17.70 4.79 -4.33
CA LYS A 121 -18.75 4.20 -3.48
C LYS A 121 -18.59 4.50 -1.99
N HIS A 122 -17.35 4.73 -1.54
CA HIS A 122 -17.02 4.92 -0.13
C HIS A 122 -16.59 6.35 0.22
N CYS A 123 -16.44 7.23 -0.78
CA CYS A 123 -16.06 8.63 -0.58
C CYS A 123 -17.30 9.52 -0.53
N ASN A 124 -17.51 10.17 0.61
CA ASN A 124 -18.61 11.12 0.80
C ASN A 124 -18.17 12.59 0.63
N ARG A 125 -17.07 12.84 -0.11
CA ARG A 125 -16.61 14.20 -0.43
C ARG A 125 -17.24 14.65 -1.73
N ASP A 126 -18.00 15.73 -1.67
CA ASP A 126 -18.73 16.32 -2.79
C ASP A 126 -17.83 16.70 -3.98
N SER A 127 -16.53 16.95 -3.73
CA SER A 127 -15.53 17.34 -4.73
C SER A 127 -14.26 16.49 -4.66
N CYS A 128 -14.38 15.17 -4.78
CA CYS A 128 -13.19 14.31 -4.85
C CYS A 128 -12.52 14.35 -6.24
N SER A 129 -11.19 14.51 -6.26
CA SER A 129 -10.39 14.66 -7.48
C SER A 129 -9.89 13.32 -8.09
N VAL A 130 -10.46 12.20 -7.66
CA VAL A 130 -10.10 10.81 -8.03
C VAL A 130 -11.31 10.11 -8.61
#